data_AF-A0A3D2VTW8-F1
#
_entry.id   AF-A0A3D2VTW8-F1
#
_cell.length_a   1.000
_cell.length_b   1.000
_cell.length_c   1.000
_cell.angle_alpha   90.00
_cell.angle_beta   90.00
_cell.angle_gamma   90.00
#
_symmetry.space_group_name_H-M   'P 1'
#
loop_
_entity.id
_entity.type
_entity.pdbx_description
1 polymer ?
#
loop_
_entity_poly.entity_id
_entity_poly.type
_entity_poly.pdbx_seq_one_letter_code
_entity_poly.pdbx_strand_id
1 'polypeptide(L)'
;YAARDLNNANESPAPCRDLLGLERLDKVVNIDQSPIGRTPRSNPATYTGLFTPIRELFSGVPESRSRGYQPGRFSFNVKGGRCEACQGDGVI
;
A
#
# COMPACT_ATOMS: atom_id res chain seq x y z
N TYR A 1 -22.64 -1.88 -9.86
CA TYR A 1 -23.25 -3.20 -9.61
C TYR A 1 -22.16 -4.21 -9.30
N ALA A 2 -21.30 -4.56 -10.28
CA ALA A 2 -20.21 -5.51 -10.06
C ALA A 2 -19.28 -5.18 -8.87
N ALA A 3 -18.82 -3.93 -8.70
CA ALA A 3 -17.96 -3.57 -7.57
C ALA A 3 -18.66 -3.72 -6.22
N ARG A 4 -19.94 -3.36 -6.14
CA ARG A 4 -20.76 -3.54 -4.93
C ARG A 4 -20.98 -5.02 -4.62
N ASP A 5 -21.38 -5.79 -5.62
CA ASP A 5 -21.84 -7.18 -5.43
C ASP A 5 -20.68 -8.18 -5.33
N LEU A 6 -19.55 -7.94 -6.04
CA LEU A 6 -18.37 -8.82 -5.99
C LEU A 6 -17.33 -8.38 -4.95
N ASN A 7 -17.15 -7.07 -4.74
CA ASN A 7 -16.07 -6.55 -3.89
C ASN A 7 -16.57 -5.98 -2.56
N ASN A 8 -17.87 -5.99 -2.28
CA ASN A 8 -18.49 -5.25 -1.17
C ASN A 8 -18.16 -3.75 -1.17
N ALA A 9 -17.98 -3.14 -2.36
CA ALA A 9 -17.66 -1.73 -2.46
C ALA A 9 -18.85 -0.84 -2.03
N ASN A 10 -18.57 0.22 -1.27
CA ASN A 10 -19.56 1.21 -0.87
C ASN A 10 -19.78 2.24 -1.98
N GLU A 11 -20.41 1.80 -3.07
CA GLU A 11 -20.66 2.60 -4.27
C GLU A 11 -22.13 2.50 -4.69
N SER A 12 -22.70 3.64 -5.10
CA SER A 12 -24.06 3.71 -5.66
C SER A 12 -23.98 3.62 -7.19
N PRO A 13 -24.36 2.48 -7.81
CA PRO A 13 -24.27 2.36 -9.25
C PRO A 13 -25.37 3.16 -9.97
N ALA A 14 -25.05 3.66 -11.16
CA ALA A 14 -26.03 4.29 -12.07
C ALA A 14 -27.11 3.28 -12.50
N PRO A 15 -28.32 3.69 -12.91
CA PRO A 15 -29.38 2.76 -13.31
C PRO A 15 -28.95 1.77 -14.41
N CYS A 16 -29.13 0.47 -14.18
CA CYS A 16 -28.91 -0.60 -15.16
C CYS A 16 -30.14 -1.51 -15.20
N ARG A 17 -30.56 -1.91 -16.41
CA ARG A 17 -31.73 -2.76 -16.61
C ARG A 17 -31.49 -4.19 -16.16
N ASP A 18 -30.37 -4.79 -16.57
CA ASP A 18 -30.02 -6.16 -16.22
C ASP A 18 -28.51 -6.41 -16.36
N LEU A 19 -27.98 -7.33 -15.53
CA LEU A 19 -26.57 -7.73 -15.54
C LEU A 19 -26.47 -9.24 -15.31
N LEU A 20 -26.13 -9.98 -16.36
CA LEU A 20 -26.10 -11.45 -16.37
C LEU A 20 -24.67 -11.98 -16.31
N GLY A 21 -24.47 -13.17 -15.72
CA GLY A 21 -23.16 -13.85 -15.70
C GLY A 21 -22.19 -13.36 -14.63
N LEU A 22 -22.65 -12.53 -13.68
CA LEU A 22 -21.82 -11.99 -12.60
C LEU A 22 -21.31 -13.09 -11.66
N GLU A 23 -22.07 -14.17 -11.52
CA GLU A 23 -21.73 -15.36 -10.74
C GLU A 23 -20.49 -16.13 -11.27
N ARG A 24 -20.04 -15.82 -12.49
CA ARG A 24 -18.83 -16.42 -13.10
C ARG A 24 -17.56 -15.64 -12.78
N LEU A 25 -17.67 -14.55 -12.01
CA LEU A 25 -16.57 -13.64 -11.70
C LEU A 25 -16.37 -13.58 -10.19
N ASP A 26 -15.11 -13.66 -9.75
CA ASP A 26 -14.78 -13.56 -8.32
C ASP A 26 -14.64 -12.11 -7.86
N LYS A 27 -14.10 -11.25 -8.72
CA LYS A 27 -13.76 -9.86 -8.38
C LYS A 27 -13.73 -9.00 -9.63
N VAL A 28 -14.05 -7.71 -9.48
CA VAL A 28 -13.78 -6.70 -10.50
C VAL A 28 -12.72 -5.72 -9.99
N VAL A 29 -11.76 -5.35 -10.83
CA VAL A 29 -10.74 -4.36 -10.48
C VAL A 29 -10.72 -3.30 -11.55
N ASN A 30 -11.01 -2.06 -11.18
CA ASN A 30 -10.83 -0.91 -12.05
C ASN A 30 -9.40 -0.36 -11.85
N ILE A 31 -8.62 -0.30 -12.93
CA ILE A 31 -7.28 0.30 -12.92
C ILE A 31 -7.37 1.57 -13.75
N ASP A 32 -7.28 2.72 -13.07
CA ASP A 32 -7.40 4.03 -13.68
C ASP A 32 -6.22 4.94 -13.31
N GLN A 33 -6.33 6.23 -13.66
CA GLN A 33 -5.28 7.22 -13.43
C GLN A 33 -5.41 7.95 -12.09
N SER A 34 -6.30 7.51 -11.20
CA SER A 34 -6.40 8.09 -9.87
C SER A 34 -5.06 7.95 -9.14
N PRO A 35 -4.66 8.95 -8.34
CA PRO A 35 -3.42 8.87 -7.58
C PRO A 35 -3.36 7.61 -6.71
N ILE A 36 -2.23 6.93 -6.75
CA ILE A 36 -1.95 5.69 -5.99
C ILE A 36 -2.14 5.92 -4.47
N GLY A 37 -1.80 7.10 -3.99
CA GLY A 37 -2.02 7.53 -2.62
C GLY A 37 -2.08 9.06 -2.55
N ARG A 38 -2.66 9.57 -1.47
CA ARG A 38 -2.80 11.02 -1.23
C ARG A 38 -1.69 11.59 -0.35
N THR A 39 -0.74 10.77 0.07
CA THR A 39 0.35 11.16 0.99
C THR A 39 1.72 10.98 0.33
N PRO A 40 2.72 11.83 0.64
CA PRO A 40 4.11 11.65 0.19
C PRO A 40 4.73 10.30 0.59
N ARG A 41 4.14 9.63 1.58
CA ARG A 41 4.55 8.32 2.08
C ARG A 41 4.22 7.15 1.15
N SER A 42 3.41 7.38 0.12
CA SER A 42 3.09 6.39 -0.89
C SER A 42 4.01 6.55 -2.10
N ASN A 43 4.79 5.53 -2.39
CA ASN A 43 5.63 5.42 -3.57
C ASN A 43 5.49 4.02 -4.21
N PRO A 44 6.06 3.78 -5.41
CA PRO A 44 5.94 2.50 -6.09
C PRO A 44 6.41 1.30 -5.25
N ALA A 45 7.47 1.46 -4.45
CA ALA A 45 7.98 0.38 -3.61
C ALA A 45 7.02 0.03 -2.45
N THR A 46 6.38 1.03 -1.83
CA THR A 46 5.35 0.77 -0.81
C THR A 46 4.06 0.22 -1.39
N TYR A 47 3.66 0.66 -2.59
CA TYR A 47 2.40 0.26 -3.20
C TYR A 47 2.44 -1.18 -3.71
N THR A 48 3.55 -1.58 -4.33
CA THR A 48 3.76 -2.95 -4.83
C THR A 48 4.13 -3.94 -3.72
N GLY A 49 4.37 -3.47 -2.50
CA GLY A 49 4.87 -4.29 -1.38
C GLY A 49 6.38 -4.57 -1.42
N LEU A 50 7.09 -4.16 -2.47
CA LEU A 50 8.53 -4.34 -2.65
C LEU A 50 9.37 -3.75 -1.51
N PHE A 51 8.87 -2.71 -0.84
CA PHE A 51 9.62 -2.08 0.25
C PHE A 51 9.79 -2.99 1.48
N THR A 52 8.92 -3.99 1.67
CA THR A 52 9.06 -4.96 2.77
C THR A 52 10.31 -5.82 2.67
N PRO A 53 10.55 -6.57 1.57
CA PRO A 53 11.76 -7.39 1.44
C PRO A 53 13.04 -6.54 1.44
N ILE A 54 13.00 -5.29 0.96
CA ILE A 54 14.14 -4.36 1.08
C ILE A 54 14.46 -4.09 2.57
N ARG A 55 13.46 -3.78 3.40
CA ARG A 55 13.69 -3.54 4.83
C ARG A 55 14.19 -4.79 5.56
N GLU A 56 13.69 -5.96 5.18
CA GLU A 56 14.16 -7.25 5.71
C GLU A 56 15.62 -7.51 5.34
N LEU A 57 16.00 -7.28 4.07
CA LEU A 57 17.38 -7.36 3.60
C LEU A 57 18.31 -6.46 4.44
N PHE A 58 17.93 -5.19 4.64
CA PHE A 58 18.72 -4.24 5.43
C PHE A 58 18.79 -4.61 6.92
N SER A 59 17.76 -5.25 7.47
CA SER A 59 17.84 -5.79 8.84
C SER A 59 18.79 -6.98 8.98
N GLY A 60 19.05 -7.70 7.88
CA GLY A 60 19.91 -8.88 7.84
C GLY A 60 21.41 -8.62 7.76
N VAL A 61 21.87 -7.39 7.45
CA VAL A 61 23.31 -7.10 7.36
C VAL A 61 23.99 -7.18 8.76
N PRO A 62 25.28 -7.52 8.85
CA PRO A 62 25.99 -7.72 10.13
C PRO A 62 25.85 -6.52 11.08
N GLU A 63 25.98 -5.30 10.58
CA GLU A 63 25.91 -4.06 11.35
C GLU A 63 24.51 -3.80 11.91
N SER A 64 23.47 -4.16 11.16
CA SER A 64 22.09 -4.05 11.63
C SER A 64 21.82 -5.05 12.75
N ARG A 65 22.30 -6.29 12.58
CA ARG A 65 22.15 -7.34 13.59
C ARG A 65 22.89 -7.00 14.88
N SER A 66 24.13 -6.51 14.81
CA SER A 66 24.91 -6.12 15.99
C SER A 66 24.27 -4.95 16.76
N ARG A 67 23.51 -4.09 16.08
CA ARG A 67 22.77 -2.97 16.68
C ARG A 67 21.32 -3.29 17.04
N GLY A 68 20.86 -4.52 16.80
CA GLY A 68 19.47 -4.93 17.07
C GLY A 68 18.43 -4.27 16.15
N TYR A 69 18.82 -3.77 14.98
CA TYR A 69 17.92 -3.09 14.05
C TYR A 69 17.00 -4.08 13.34
N GLN A 70 15.71 -3.97 13.65
CA GLN A 70 14.62 -4.70 13.00
C GLN A 70 14.15 -4.00 11.72
N PRO A 71 13.36 -4.64 10.83
CA PRO A 71 12.83 -4.02 9.61
C PRO A 71 12.10 -2.68 9.84
N GLY A 72 11.55 -2.45 11.04
CA GLY A 72 10.93 -1.19 11.42
C GLY A 72 11.91 -0.01 11.46
N ARG A 73 13.20 -0.25 11.74
CA ARG A 73 14.24 0.79 11.70
C ARG A 73 14.41 1.38 10.30
N PHE A 74 14.14 0.61 9.26
CA PHE A 74 14.30 1.02 7.86
C PHE A 74 12.99 1.51 7.23
N SER A 75 11.98 1.76 8.05
CA SER A 75 10.69 2.30 7.59
C SER A 75 10.59 3.77 7.96
N PHE A 76 10.29 4.61 6.96
CA PHE A 76 9.98 6.02 7.18
C PHE A 76 8.60 6.24 7.81
N ASN A 77 7.74 5.21 7.84
CA ASN A 77 6.37 5.32 8.35
C ASN A 77 6.25 5.17 9.87
N VAL A 78 7.29 4.68 10.56
CA VAL A 78 7.27 4.45 12.02
C VAL A 78 8.41 5.17 12.72
N LYS A 79 8.17 5.55 13.98
CA LYS A 79 9.20 6.13 14.85
C LYS A 79 10.34 5.13 15.08
N GLY A 80 11.55 5.65 15.24
CA GLY A 80 12.73 4.87 15.60
C GLY A 80 13.89 5.09 14.64
N GLY A 81 13.69 4.88 13.33
CA GLY A 81 14.75 5.06 12.33
C GLY A 81 14.49 6.13 11.28
N ARG A 82 13.28 6.68 11.21
CA ARG A 82 12.97 7.82 10.34
C ARG A 82 13.54 9.13 10.89
N CYS A 83 13.60 10.15 10.04
CA CYS A 83 13.86 11.51 10.48
C CYS A 83 12.64 12.07 11.22
N GLU A 84 12.80 12.46 12.49
CA GLU A 84 11.70 13.04 13.27
C GLU A 84 11.42 14.51 12.93
N ALA A 85 12.38 15.24 12.35
CA ALA A 85 12.14 16.63 11.93
C ALA A 85 11.07 16.72 10.82
N CYS A 86 11.14 15.85 9.81
CA CYS A 86 10.15 15.76 8.74
C CYS A 86 9.15 14.61 8.91
N GLN A 87 9.18 13.91 10.06
CA GLN A 87 8.30 12.77 10.35
C GLN A 87 8.36 11.63 9.30
N GLY A 88 9.46 11.54 8.54
CA GLY A 88 9.66 10.59 7.45
C GLY A 88 9.21 11.03 6.06
N ASP A 89 8.69 12.25 5.90
CA ASP A 89 8.16 12.74 4.61
C ASP A 89 9.26 13.25 3.67
N GLY A 90 10.46 13.54 4.19
CA GLY A 90 11.60 13.99 3.40
C GLY A 90 11.56 15.47 3.01
N VAL A 91 10.57 16.22 3.49
CA VAL A 91 10.39 17.67 3.30
C VAL A 91 10.05 18.33 4.65
N ILE A 92 10.48 19.59 4.86
CA ILE A 92 10.22 20.41 6.06
C ILE A 92 9.38 21.61 5.65
#